data_AF-A0A445BW10-F1
#
_entry.id   AF-A0A445BW10-F1
#
_cell.length_a   1.000
_cell.length_b   1.000
_cell.length_c   1.000
_cell.angle_alpha   90.00
_cell.angle_beta   90.00
_cell.angle_gamma   90.00
#
_symmetry.space_group_name_H-M   'P 1'
#
loop_
_entity.id
_entity.type
_entity.pdbx_description
1 polymer ?
#
loop_
_entity_poly.entity_id
_entity_poly.type
_entity_poly.pdbx_seq_one_letter_code
_entity_poly.pdbx_strand_id
1 'polypeptide(L)'
;MQEASPFSSLEHTISFARDLWFNKSPIRAWLDAFSAHSHIGTVIGRAPTELISDLCQFGAKYRKKFGFEFLTTTDARHSHKILEEIKARCENNLLVELDIAAREKFYFIEKGLTKIWERISQEELQEKSEDLGEIVPDSLEEELVPSNSSDEEVWIDDKATMRNYDLNKTPDENQIE
;
A
#
# COMPACT_ATOMS: atom_id res chain seq x y z
N MET A 1 9.56 7.35 14.60
CA MET A 1 10.11 7.25 13.23
C MET A 1 11.33 8.15 13.09
N GLN A 2 11.21 9.48 13.22
CA GLN A 2 12.34 10.41 13.09
C GLN A 2 13.53 10.09 14.01
N GLU A 3 13.28 9.79 15.28
CA GLU A 3 14.33 9.42 16.26
C GLU A 3 15.06 8.10 15.94
N ALA A 4 14.47 7.25 15.10
CA ALA A 4 15.06 5.97 14.67
C ALA A 4 15.77 6.07 13.31
N SER A 5 15.74 7.24 12.68
CA SER A 5 16.46 7.53 11.44
C SER A 5 17.97 7.67 11.70
N PRO A 6 18.85 7.25 10.78
CA PRO A 6 18.55 6.67 9.46
C PRO A 6 18.16 5.19 9.52
N PHE A 7 17.29 4.79 8.60
CA PHE A 7 16.98 3.38 8.38
C PHE A 7 17.92 2.79 7.33
N SER A 8 18.34 1.54 7.55
CA SER A 8 19.31 0.84 6.69
C SER A 8 18.69 0.20 5.45
N SER A 9 17.38 -0.08 5.46
CA SER A 9 16.66 -0.68 4.33
C SER A 9 15.15 -0.42 4.44
N LEU A 10 14.43 -0.67 3.34
CA LEU A 10 12.97 -0.68 3.34
C LEU A 10 12.42 -1.69 4.35
N GLU A 11 13.01 -2.88 4.41
CA GLU A 11 12.62 -3.93 5.35
C GLU A 11 12.79 -3.48 6.81
N HIS A 12 13.91 -2.84 7.14
CA HIS A 12 14.13 -2.29 8.48
C HIS A 12 13.09 -1.20 8.80
N THR A 13 12.79 -0.32 7.84
CA THR A 13 11.76 0.74 8.01
C THR A 13 10.37 0.14 8.26
N ILE A 14 9.94 -0.83 7.45
CA ILE A 14 8.65 -1.50 7.59
C ILE A 14 8.57 -2.28 8.90
N SER A 15 9.63 -3.01 9.26
CA SER A 15 9.69 -3.79 10.50
C SER A 15 9.58 -2.88 11.72
N PHE A 16 10.33 -1.78 11.75
CA PHE A 16 10.25 -0.79 12.83
C PHE A 16 8.85 -0.14 12.89
N ALA A 17 8.26 0.22 11.75
CA ALA A 17 6.91 0.79 11.70
C ALA A 17 5.86 -0.19 12.21
N ARG A 18 6.00 -1.48 11.87
CA ARG A 18 5.11 -2.56 12.31
C ARG A 18 5.14 -2.72 13.83
N ASP A 19 6.34 -2.80 14.41
CA ASP A 19 6.51 -2.88 15.86
C ASP A 19 5.96 -1.64 16.57
N LEU A 20 6.26 -0.45 16.03
CA LEU A 20 5.74 0.79 16.56
C LEU A 20 4.20 0.80 16.54
N TRP A 21 3.59 0.39 15.43
CA TRP A 21 2.14 0.40 15.25
C TRP A 21 1.45 -0.63 16.15
N PHE A 22 1.86 -1.90 16.13
CA PHE A 22 1.13 -2.97 16.81
C PHE A 22 1.48 -3.13 18.29
N ASN A 23 2.72 -2.82 18.70
CA ASN A 23 3.20 -3.14 20.05
C ASN A 23 3.41 -1.90 20.94
N LYS A 24 3.77 -0.75 20.35
CA LYS A 24 4.16 0.45 21.10
C LYS A 24 3.14 1.59 21.03
N SER A 25 2.27 1.59 20.04
CA SER A 25 1.26 2.65 19.88
C SER A 25 0.05 2.39 20.78
N PRO A 26 -0.43 3.40 21.52
CA PRO A 26 -1.67 3.25 22.28
C PRO A 26 -2.87 3.19 21.33
N ILE A 27 -3.97 2.56 21.78
CA ILE A 27 -5.24 2.48 21.03
C ILE A 27 -5.70 3.85 20.52
N ARG A 28 -5.45 4.92 21.30
CA ARG A 28 -5.80 6.28 20.89
C ARG A 28 -5.14 6.69 19.57
N ALA A 29 -3.86 6.36 19.39
CA ALA A 29 -3.13 6.66 18.16
C ALA A 29 -3.74 5.93 16.95
N TRP A 30 -4.22 4.69 17.13
CA TRP A 30 -4.95 3.98 16.08
C TRP A 30 -6.24 4.69 15.70
N LEU A 31 -7.06 5.06 16.69
CA LEU A 31 -8.34 5.75 16.45
C LEU A 31 -8.16 7.11 15.76
N ASP A 32 -7.14 7.87 16.15
CA ASP A 32 -6.81 9.13 15.50
C ASP A 32 -6.40 8.89 14.03
N ALA A 33 -5.63 7.85 13.75
CA ALA A 33 -5.21 7.48 12.39
C ALA A 33 -6.35 6.91 11.52
N PHE A 34 -7.33 6.22 12.12
CA PHE A 34 -8.53 5.76 11.42
C PHE A 34 -9.38 6.94 10.94
N SER A 35 -9.49 7.99 11.77
CA SER A 35 -10.32 9.16 11.50
C SER A 35 -9.82 10.02 10.33
N ALA A 36 -8.56 9.86 9.94
CA ALA A 36 -7.96 10.65 8.85
C ALA A 36 -8.43 10.21 7.45
N HIS A 37 -9.04 9.03 7.29
CA HIS A 37 -9.42 8.51 5.96
C HIS A 37 -10.75 7.76 5.97
N SER A 38 -11.79 8.41 5.44
CA SER A 38 -13.10 7.79 5.25
C SER A 38 -13.17 7.03 3.93
N HIS A 39 -12.93 5.72 3.96
CA HIS A 39 -13.01 4.88 2.75
C HIS A 39 -14.44 4.77 2.22
N ILE A 40 -15.45 4.80 3.09
CA ILE A 40 -16.84 4.58 2.69
C ILE A 40 -17.37 5.67 1.74
N GLY A 41 -16.96 6.93 1.93
CA GLY A 41 -17.36 8.04 1.05
C GLY A 41 -16.86 7.87 -0.38
N THR A 42 -15.60 7.43 -0.56
CA THR A 42 -15.04 7.14 -1.88
C THR A 42 -15.73 5.95 -2.55
N VAL A 43 -16.09 4.92 -1.78
CA VAL A 43 -16.81 3.75 -2.30
C VAL A 43 -18.20 4.16 -2.78
N ILE A 44 -18.95 4.93 -1.99
CA ILE A 44 -20.28 5.41 -2.36
C ILE A 44 -20.23 6.21 -3.68
N GLY A 45 -19.24 7.08 -3.84
CA GLY A 45 -19.10 7.88 -5.06
C GLY A 45 -18.80 7.07 -6.34
N ARG A 46 -18.41 5.80 -6.22
CA ARG A 46 -18.10 4.90 -7.35
C ARG A 46 -19.05 3.69 -7.45
N ALA A 47 -19.94 3.52 -6.48
CA ALA A 47 -20.80 2.35 -6.40
C ALA A 47 -21.97 2.44 -7.39
N PRO A 48 -22.47 1.29 -7.90
CA PRO A 48 -23.75 1.23 -8.58
C PRO A 48 -24.88 1.79 -7.71
N THR A 49 -25.86 2.47 -8.33
CA THR A 49 -26.95 3.17 -7.63
C THR A 49 -27.70 2.27 -6.65
N GLU A 50 -27.90 1.00 -7.00
CA GLU A 50 -28.57 0.00 -6.19
C GLU A 50 -27.84 -0.33 -4.88
N LEU A 51 -26.52 -0.15 -4.82
CA LEU A 51 -25.72 -0.43 -3.61
C LEU A 51 -25.55 0.78 -2.70
N ILE A 52 -25.79 1.99 -3.20
CA ILE A 52 -25.52 3.24 -2.46
C ILE A 52 -26.30 3.29 -1.15
N SER A 53 -27.60 2.98 -1.17
CA SER A 53 -28.45 3.01 0.03
C SER A 53 -27.93 2.06 1.10
N ASP A 54 -27.61 0.83 0.68
CA ASP A 54 -27.08 -0.21 1.55
C ASP A 54 -25.72 0.18 2.16
N LEU A 55 -24.78 0.68 1.33
CA LEU A 55 -23.47 1.14 1.80
C LEU A 55 -23.59 2.29 2.80
N CYS A 56 -24.48 3.26 2.56
CA CYS A 56 -24.78 4.34 3.49
C CYS A 56 -25.35 3.81 4.81
N GLN A 57 -26.34 2.92 4.74
CA GLN A 57 -26.99 2.34 5.91
C GLN A 57 -26.01 1.54 6.78
N PHE A 58 -25.25 0.63 6.17
CA PHE A 58 -24.28 -0.19 6.89
C PHE A 58 -23.06 0.61 7.33
N GLY A 59 -22.63 1.62 6.58
CA GLY A 59 -21.62 2.59 7.01
C GLY A 59 -22.01 3.30 8.30
N ALA A 60 -23.25 3.81 8.36
CA ALA A 60 -23.79 4.44 9.56
C ALA A 60 -23.95 3.44 10.73
N LYS A 61 -24.45 2.21 10.46
CA LYS A 61 -24.58 1.14 11.46
C LYS A 61 -23.22 0.81 12.06
N TYR A 62 -22.20 0.61 11.22
CA TYR A 62 -20.84 0.30 11.62
C TYR A 62 -20.26 1.40 12.51
N ARG A 63 -20.30 2.65 12.06
CA ARG A 63 -19.77 3.79 12.81
C ARG A 63 -20.47 3.96 14.15
N LYS A 64 -21.79 3.78 14.19
CA LYS A 64 -22.57 3.83 15.45
C LYS A 64 -22.17 2.72 16.43
N LYS A 65 -21.86 1.52 15.92
CA LYS A 65 -21.49 0.36 16.75
C LYS A 65 -20.08 0.49 17.33
N PHE A 66 -19.10 0.84 16.49
CA PHE A 66 -17.68 0.75 16.85
C PHE A 66 -17.05 2.10 17.21
N GLY A 67 -17.68 3.21 16.84
CA GLY A 67 -17.19 4.56 17.16
C GLY A 67 -16.10 5.10 16.23
N PHE A 68 -15.72 4.34 15.20
CA PHE A 68 -14.76 4.76 14.16
C PHE A 68 -15.26 4.39 12.76
N GLU A 69 -14.62 4.93 11.73
CA GLU A 69 -15.01 4.70 10.33
C GLU A 69 -14.59 3.33 9.81
N PHE A 70 -15.35 2.80 8.85
CA PHE A 70 -15.03 1.52 8.22
C PHE A 70 -13.78 1.64 7.35
N LEU A 71 -12.81 0.75 7.59
CA LEU A 71 -11.56 0.66 6.84
C LEU A 71 -11.47 -0.69 6.13
N THR A 72 -11.11 -0.67 4.86
CA THR A 72 -10.85 -1.86 4.04
C THR A 72 -9.76 -1.56 3.02
N THR A 73 -8.95 -2.57 2.75
CA THR A 73 -7.97 -2.62 1.67
C THR A 73 -8.57 -3.03 0.33
N THR A 74 -9.83 -3.49 0.31
CA THR A 74 -10.55 -3.79 -0.92
C THR A 74 -10.71 -2.52 -1.77
N ASP A 75 -10.33 -2.62 -3.04
CA ASP A 75 -10.42 -1.52 -4.01
C ASP A 75 -11.88 -1.04 -4.15
N ALA A 76 -12.09 0.27 -4.09
CA ALA A 76 -13.41 0.91 -4.12
C ALA A 76 -14.28 0.54 -5.35
N ARG A 77 -13.66 0.06 -6.45
CA ARG A 77 -14.37 -0.48 -7.63
C ARG A 77 -15.14 -1.77 -7.34
N HIS A 78 -14.79 -2.50 -6.28
CA HIS A 78 -15.46 -3.75 -5.89
C HIS A 78 -16.51 -3.48 -4.81
N SER A 79 -17.43 -2.56 -5.06
CA SER A 79 -18.39 -2.08 -4.05
C SER A 79 -19.28 -3.18 -3.48
N HIS A 80 -19.59 -4.23 -4.25
CA HIS A 80 -20.34 -5.40 -3.77
C HIS A 80 -19.58 -6.15 -2.67
N LYS A 81 -18.28 -6.41 -2.88
CA LYS A 81 -17.42 -7.08 -1.89
C LYS A 81 -17.27 -6.24 -0.63
N ILE A 82 -17.11 -4.93 -0.78
CA ILE A 82 -17.05 -4.00 0.35
C ILE A 82 -18.37 -4.02 1.14
N LEU A 83 -19.51 -4.11 0.45
CA LEU A 83 -20.81 -4.22 1.09
C LEU A 83 -20.95 -5.53 1.89
N GLU A 84 -20.45 -6.64 1.37
CA GLU A 84 -20.41 -7.92 2.07
C GLU A 84 -19.50 -7.86 3.30
N GLU A 85 -18.31 -7.28 3.16
CA GLU A 85 -17.36 -7.09 4.26
C GLU A 85 -17.96 -6.26 5.40
N ILE A 86 -18.57 -5.10 5.09
CA ILE A 86 -19.15 -4.24 6.13
C ILE A 86 -20.36 -4.89 6.80
N LYS A 87 -21.17 -5.66 6.05
CA LYS A 87 -22.28 -6.45 6.61
C LYS A 87 -21.76 -7.51 7.58
N ALA A 88 -20.75 -8.28 7.19
CA ALA A 88 -20.16 -9.32 8.04
C ALA A 88 -19.46 -8.72 9.28
N ARG A 89 -18.67 -7.67 9.09
CA ARG A 89 -17.91 -7.00 10.16
C ARG A 89 -18.80 -6.25 11.15
N CYS A 90 -20.02 -5.86 10.76
CA CYS A 90 -21.02 -5.38 11.70
C CYS A 90 -21.40 -6.39 12.79
N GLU A 91 -21.13 -7.69 12.60
CA GLU A 91 -21.42 -8.73 13.60
C GLU A 91 -20.25 -8.97 14.57
N ASN A 92 -19.05 -8.47 14.26
CA ASN A 92 -17.87 -8.60 15.11
C ASN A 92 -18.03 -7.91 16.47
N ASN A 93 -17.32 -8.41 17.48
CA ASN A 93 -17.10 -7.67 18.73
C ASN A 93 -16.04 -6.57 18.53
N LEU A 94 -16.00 -5.61 19.45
CA LEU A 94 -15.13 -4.43 19.33
C LEU A 94 -13.64 -4.78 19.27
N LEU A 95 -13.16 -5.77 20.04
CA LEU A 95 -11.74 -6.12 20.08
C LEU A 95 -11.27 -6.71 18.74
N VAL A 96 -12.07 -7.62 18.17
CA VAL A 96 -11.80 -8.21 16.86
C VAL A 96 -11.82 -7.14 15.79
N GLU A 97 -12.81 -6.25 15.81
CA GLU A 97 -12.94 -5.22 14.78
C GLU A 97 -11.83 -4.17 14.86
N LEU A 98 -11.38 -3.84 16.09
CA LEU A 98 -10.26 -2.94 16.31
C LEU A 98 -8.95 -3.51 15.75
N ASP A 99 -8.67 -4.81 15.94
CA ASP A 99 -7.51 -5.48 15.37
C ASP A 99 -7.56 -5.50 13.85
N ILE A 100 -8.72 -5.84 13.26
CA ILE A 100 -8.91 -5.80 11.81
C ILE A 100 -8.65 -4.39 11.27
N ALA A 101 -9.29 -3.37 11.85
CA ALA A 101 -9.09 -1.98 11.43
C ALA A 101 -7.62 -1.53 11.55
N ALA A 102 -6.91 -1.97 12.60
CA ALA A 102 -5.48 -1.70 12.77
C ALA A 102 -4.63 -2.34 11.66
N ARG A 103 -4.95 -3.56 11.23
CA ARG A 103 -4.27 -4.24 10.11
C ARG A 103 -4.55 -3.56 8.77
N GLU A 104 -5.82 -3.26 8.49
CA GLU A 104 -6.24 -2.55 7.28
C GLU A 104 -5.51 -1.19 7.19
N LYS A 105 -5.44 -0.46 8.30
CA LYS A 105 -4.71 0.80 8.35
C LYS A 105 -3.21 0.61 8.13
N PHE A 106 -2.61 -0.41 8.74
CA PHE A 106 -1.18 -0.67 8.60
C PHE A 106 -0.78 -1.00 7.16
N TYR A 107 -1.63 -1.71 6.41
CA TYR A 107 -1.37 -1.95 4.97
C TYR A 107 -1.16 -0.64 4.20
N PHE A 108 -1.95 0.40 4.47
CA PHE A 108 -1.76 1.70 3.81
C PHE A 108 -0.49 2.42 4.28
N ILE A 109 -0.12 2.29 5.56
CA ILE A 109 1.14 2.82 6.10
C ILE A 109 2.31 2.13 5.40
N GLU A 110 2.31 0.80 5.32
CA GLU A 110 3.34 0.00 4.65
C GLU A 110 3.48 0.39 3.18
N LYS A 111 2.36 0.47 2.43
CA LYS A 111 2.37 0.95 1.04
C LYS A 111 2.95 2.36 0.89
N GLY A 112 2.61 3.25 1.82
CA GLY A 112 3.13 4.62 1.85
C GLY A 112 4.65 4.65 2.07
N LEU A 113 5.15 3.83 2.99
CA LEU A 113 6.59 3.69 3.26
C LEU A 113 7.33 3.14 2.04
N THR A 114 6.82 2.09 1.40
CA THR A 114 7.40 1.54 0.16
C THR A 114 7.53 2.62 -0.91
N LYS A 115 6.46 3.38 -1.15
CA LYS A 115 6.45 4.45 -2.17
C LYS A 115 7.44 5.59 -1.86
N ILE A 116 7.59 5.95 -0.59
CA ILE A 116 8.57 6.96 -0.18
C ILE A 116 9.98 6.43 -0.38
N TRP A 117 10.24 5.17 0.00
CA TRP A 117 11.55 4.53 -0.15
C TRP A 117 11.98 4.43 -1.61
N GLU A 118 11.09 3.97 -2.50
CA GLU A 118 11.34 3.91 -3.95
C GLU A 118 11.76 5.26 -4.52
N ARG A 119 11.12 6.34 -4.08
CA ARG A 119 11.46 7.71 -4.50
C ARG A 119 12.84 8.12 -4.02
N ILE A 120 13.15 7.92 -2.73
CA ILE A 120 14.45 8.27 -2.15
C ILE A 120 15.57 7.50 -2.85
N SER A 121 15.39 6.20 -3.11
CA SER A 121 16.37 5.39 -3.82
C SER A 121 16.59 5.82 -5.28
N GLN A 122 15.58 6.37 -5.95
CA GLN A 122 15.74 6.94 -7.30
C GLN A 122 16.55 8.25 -7.27
N GLU A 123 16.29 9.11 -6.30
CA GLU A 123 16.98 10.39 -6.14
C GLU A 123 18.47 10.20 -5.79
N GLU A 124 18.80 9.25 -4.91
CA GLU A 124 20.20 8.90 -4.57
C GLU A 124 21.01 8.40 -5.77
N LEU A 125 20.38 7.71 -6.73
CA LEU A 125 21.04 7.24 -7.95
C LEU A 125 21.32 8.40 -8.92
N GLN A 126 20.43 9.38 -8.98
CA GLN A 126 20.61 10.57 -9.81
C GLN A 126 21.73 11.47 -9.26
N GLU A 127 21.74 11.72 -7.95
CA GLU A 127 22.78 12.51 -7.27
C GLU A 127 24.16 11.83 -7.38
N LYS A 128 24.23 10.51 -7.25
CA LYS A 128 25.47 9.75 -7.43
C LYS A 128 25.96 9.72 -8.87
N SER A 129 25.07 9.85 -9.87
CA SER A 129 25.47 9.96 -11.27
C SER A 129 26.04 11.33 -11.63
N GLU A 130 25.57 12.38 -10.94
CA GLU A 130 26.07 13.76 -11.10
C GLU A 130 27.42 13.95 -10.39
N ASP A 131 27.68 13.20 -9.30
CA ASP A 131 28.96 13.20 -8.57
C ASP A 131 30.06 12.37 -9.28
N LEU A 132 29.68 11.36 -10.07
CA LEU A 132 30.61 10.46 -10.77
C LEU A 132 30.99 10.94 -12.18
N GLY A 133 31.43 12.20 -12.29
CA GLY A 133 32.30 12.63 -13.38
C GLY A 133 31.65 13.50 -14.46
N GLU A 134 31.99 14.78 -14.38
CA GLU A 134 32.47 15.58 -15.52
C GLU A 134 33.60 14.82 -16.24
N ILE A 135 33.26 13.79 -17.02
CA ILE A 135 34.17 13.24 -18.01
C ILE A 135 33.95 14.05 -19.27
N VAL A 136 34.79 15.07 -19.43
CA VAL A 136 34.93 15.84 -20.67
C VAL A 136 35.12 14.87 -21.83
N PRO A 137 34.17 14.77 -22.79
CA PRO A 137 34.46 14.17 -24.08
C PRO A 137 35.22 15.23 -24.87
N ASP A 138 36.54 15.20 -24.78
CA ASP A 138 37.41 15.92 -25.68
C ASP A 138 37.37 15.18 -27.01
N SER A 139 36.55 15.66 -27.97
CA SER A 139 36.91 15.83 -29.39
C SER A 139 35.67 15.95 -30.31
N LEU A 140 35.56 17.16 -30.91
CA LEU A 140 35.26 17.48 -32.32
C LEU A 140 33.93 17.02 -32.99
N GLU A 141 33.08 18.03 -33.16
CA GLU A 141 32.28 18.44 -34.35
C GLU A 141 31.48 17.42 -35.18
N GLU A 142 30.15 17.60 -35.07
CA GLU A 142 29.15 17.75 -36.14
C GLU A 142 29.14 16.79 -37.33
N GLU A 143 28.06 16.00 -37.45
CA GLU A 143 27.14 16.18 -38.60
C GLU A 143 25.72 15.69 -38.27
N LEU A 144 24.76 16.57 -38.55
CA LEU A 144 23.31 16.34 -38.50
C LEU A 144 22.87 15.43 -39.65
N VAL A 145 21.84 14.59 -39.44
CA VAL A 145 20.63 14.48 -40.28
C VAL A 145 19.63 13.51 -39.62
N PRO A 146 18.31 13.80 -39.62
CA PRO A 146 17.30 13.02 -38.92
C PRO A 146 16.78 11.87 -39.79
N SER A 147 16.36 10.76 -39.18
CA SER A 147 15.56 9.75 -39.86
C SER A 147 14.56 9.11 -38.91
N ASN A 148 13.30 9.28 -39.27
CA ASN A 148 12.15 8.56 -38.73
C ASN A 148 12.33 7.06 -38.96
N SER A 149 12.09 6.26 -37.93
CA SER A 149 11.64 4.88 -38.10
C SER A 149 10.73 4.53 -36.94
N SER A 150 9.46 4.34 -37.28
CA SER A 150 8.58 3.38 -36.62
C SER A 150 9.33 2.06 -36.45
N ASP A 151 9.22 1.43 -35.28
CA ASP A 151 8.63 0.10 -35.15
C ASP A 151 8.67 -0.38 -33.69
N GLU A 152 7.46 -0.58 -33.16
CA GLU A 152 7.00 -1.71 -32.35
C GLU A 152 8.09 -2.65 -31.78
N GLU A 153 8.42 -2.56 -30.48
CA GLU A 153 9.03 -3.68 -29.75
C GLU A 153 8.37 -3.94 -28.39
N VAL A 154 7.49 -4.95 -28.43
CA VAL A 154 7.25 -6.04 -27.47
C VAL A 154 7.81 -5.88 -26.06
N TRP A 155 6.90 -5.72 -25.11
CA TRP A 155 7.15 -5.99 -23.70
C TRP A 155 7.37 -7.50 -23.51
N ILE A 156 8.61 -7.92 -23.28
CA ILE A 156 8.90 -9.28 -22.81
C ILE A 156 8.56 -9.32 -21.31
N ASP A 157 7.54 -10.12 -21.02
CA ASP A 157 7.04 -10.47 -19.70
C ASP A 157 8.11 -11.30 -18.96
N ASP A 158 8.89 -10.67 -18.09
CA ASP A 158 9.77 -11.39 -17.18
C ASP A 158 8.92 -12.04 -16.08
N LYS A 159 8.57 -13.29 -16.36
CA LYS A 159 7.90 -14.21 -15.45
C LYS A 159 8.84 -14.59 -14.29
N ALA A 160 8.92 -13.73 -13.28
CA ALA A 160 9.52 -14.09 -12.00
C ALA A 160 8.59 -15.08 -11.28
N THR A 161 9.12 -16.28 -11.04
CA THR A 161 8.49 -17.45 -10.45
C THR A 161 7.71 -17.12 -9.17
N MET A 162 6.37 -17.07 -9.29
CA MET A 162 5.45 -17.11 -8.16
C MET A 162 5.62 -18.46 -7.44
N ARG A 163 6.28 -18.45 -6.29
CA ARG A 163 6.34 -19.61 -5.39
C ARG A 163 4.92 -19.84 -4.86
N ASN A 164 4.25 -20.90 -5.32
CA ASN A 164 2.93 -21.27 -4.84
C ASN A 164 3.01 -21.62 -3.35
N TYR A 165 2.36 -20.84 -2.50
CA TYR A 165 2.29 -21.09 -1.06
C TYR A 165 1.05 -21.92 -0.74
N ASP A 166 1.25 -23.15 -0.24
CA ASP A 166 0.15 -24.03 0.15
C ASP A 166 -0.30 -23.68 1.57
N LEU A 167 -1.57 -23.27 1.70
CA LEU A 167 -2.18 -22.84 2.95
C LEU A 167 -2.43 -23.99 3.95
N ASN A 168 -2.26 -25.24 3.51
CA ASN A 168 -2.39 -26.41 4.38
C ASN A 168 -1.05 -26.87 4.98
N LYS A 169 0.05 -26.19 4.65
CA LYS A 169 1.41 -26.53 5.11
C LYS A 169 1.96 -25.47 6.05
N THR A 170 2.82 -25.92 6.97
CA THR A 170 3.51 -25.04 7.90
C THR A 170 4.64 -24.25 7.20
N PRO A 171 5.08 -23.11 7.75
CA PRO A 171 6.07 -22.25 7.10
C PRO A 171 7.41 -22.93 6.80
N ASP A 172 7.81 -23.93 7.59
CA ASP A 172 9.02 -24.72 7.34
C ASP A 172 8.85 -25.69 6.16
N GLU A 173 7.66 -26.25 5.97
CA GLU A 173 7.35 -27.17 4.86
C GLU A 173 7.24 -26.45 3.51
N ASN A 174 6.92 -25.16 3.53
CA ASN A 174 6.94 -24.31 2.33
C ASN A 174 8.34 -23.74 2.02
N GLN A 175 9.35 -24.00 2.86
CA GLN A 175 10.73 -23.53 2.67
C GLN A 175 11.65 -24.56 2.02
N ILE A 176 11.28 -25.84 1.99
CA ILE A 176 12.10 -26.91 1.41
C ILE A 176 11.89 -26.95 -0.11
N GLU A 177 12.87 -26.45 -0.85
CA GLU A 177 13.21 -26.92 -2.19
C GLU A 177 14.71 -27.21 -2.24
#